data_AF-A0A957V5H3-F1
#
_entry.id   AF-A0A957V5H3-F1
#
_cell.length_a   1.000
_cell.length_b   1.000
_cell.length_c   1.000
_cell.angle_alpha   90.00
_cell.angle_beta   90.00
_cell.angle_gamma   90.00
#
_symmetry.space_group_name_H-M   'P 1'
#
loop_
_entity.id
_entity.type
_entity.pdbx_description
1 polymer ?
#
loop_
_entity_poly.entity_id
_entity_poly.type
_entity_poly.pdbx_seq_one_letter_code
_entity_poly.pdbx_strand_id
1 'polypeptide(L)'
;YLHKEQIVDRLWPDLDMDRGDRDFKVALNSINKALEPDRQAWSEAQFVRRHGLAYGLNLEAVWLDTEVFDLLSATGNQALLQTPPDRDLAVRCFEAAIGLYHGDFLPERRYE
;
A
#
# COMPACT_ATOMS: atom_id res chain seq x y z
N TYR A 1 4.67 11.41 -1.11
CA TYR A 1 3.92 11.97 -2.27
C TYR A 1 4.82 11.89 -3.49
N LEU A 2 4.24 11.61 -4.66
CA LEU A 2 4.92 11.61 -5.96
C LEU A 2 4.27 12.63 -6.87
N HIS A 3 5.06 13.32 -7.70
CA HIS A 3 4.50 14.19 -8.72
C HIS A 3 3.64 13.37 -9.69
N LYS A 4 2.54 13.96 -10.15
CA LYS A 4 1.65 13.32 -11.13
C LYS A 4 2.41 12.78 -12.34
N GLU A 5 3.35 13.57 -12.88
CA GLU A 5 4.19 13.17 -14.01
C GLU A 5 4.99 11.89 -13.69
N GLN A 6 5.63 11.81 -12.52
CA GLN A 6 6.34 10.60 -12.10
C GLN A 6 5.42 9.38 -11.94
N ILE A 7 4.17 9.58 -11.54
CA ILE A 7 3.20 8.49 -11.45
C ILE A 7 2.79 8.04 -12.85
N VAL A 8 2.52 8.99 -13.75
CA VAL A 8 2.20 8.73 -15.16
C VAL A 8 3.34 7.97 -15.83
N ASP A 9 4.58 8.45 -15.71
CA ASP A 9 5.77 7.81 -16.31
C ASP A 9 5.97 6.37 -15.83
N ARG A 10 5.66 6.07 -14.56
CA ARG A 10 5.78 4.72 -13.99
C ARG A 10 4.67 3.78 -14.43
N LEU A 11 3.45 4.29 -14.65
CA LEU A 11 2.29 3.46 -15.01
C LEU A 11 2.15 3.30 -16.52
N TRP A 12 2.52 4.34 -17.29
CA TRP A 12 2.37 4.43 -18.73
C TRP A 12 3.59 5.10 -19.37
N PRO A 13 4.77 4.44 -19.36
CA PRO A 13 6.01 5.04 -19.85
C PRO A 13 5.97 5.43 -21.34
N ASP A 14 5.09 4.80 -22.12
CA ASP A 14 4.98 5.00 -23.57
C ASP A 14 3.96 6.08 -23.98
N LEU A 15 3.24 6.68 -23.03
CA LEU A 15 2.24 7.71 -23.32
C LEU A 15 2.85 9.12 -23.32
N ASP A 16 2.34 9.97 -24.21
CA ASP A 16 2.60 11.40 -24.11
C ASP A 16 1.86 12.04 -22.92
N MET A 17 2.26 13.26 -22.57
CA MET A 17 1.75 13.99 -21.42
C MET A 17 0.22 14.15 -21.43
N ASP A 18 -0.37 14.44 -22.59
CA ASP A 18 -1.81 14.70 -22.73
C ASP A 18 -2.65 13.43 -22.56
N ARG A 19 -2.17 12.30 -23.08
CA ARG A 19 -2.81 10.98 -22.86
C ARG A 19 -2.59 10.51 -21.43
N GLY A 20 -1.38 10.64 -20.90
CA GLY A 20 -1.04 10.28 -19.53
C GLY A 20 -1.88 11.02 -18.48
N ASP A 21 -2.13 12.34 -18.65
CA ASP A 21 -2.99 13.09 -17.73
C ASP A 21 -4.45 12.61 -17.75
N ARG A 22 -4.96 12.25 -18.94
CA ARG A 22 -6.31 11.72 -19.10
C ARG A 22 -6.45 10.38 -18.41
N ASP A 23 -5.52 9.46 -18.67
CA ASP A 23 -5.56 8.11 -18.14
C ASP A 23 -5.33 8.10 -16.62
N PHE A 24 -4.45 8.98 -16.12
CA PHE A 24 -4.29 9.23 -14.69
C PHE A 24 -5.61 9.65 -14.03
N LYS A 25 -6.35 10.60 -14.61
CA LYS A 25 -7.64 11.05 -14.06
C LYS A 25 -8.67 9.92 -14.04
N VAL A 26 -8.71 9.09 -15.08
CA VAL A 26 -9.60 7.93 -15.14
C VAL A 26 -9.23 6.93 -14.04
N ALA A 27 -7.96 6.54 -13.94
CA ALA A 27 -7.47 5.60 -12.93
C ALA A 27 -7.72 6.11 -11.51
N LEU A 28 -7.42 7.39 -11.24
CA LEU A 28 -7.68 8.02 -9.95
C LEU A 28 -9.16 7.98 -9.56
N ASN A 29 -10.06 8.28 -10.50
CA ASN A 29 -11.49 8.19 -10.27
C ASN A 29 -11.93 6.74 -9.99
N SER A 30 -11.38 5.76 -10.72
CA SER A 30 -11.67 4.34 -10.49
C SER A 30 -11.21 3.87 -9.11
N ILE A 31 -9.99 4.23 -8.69
CA ILE A 31 -9.47 3.91 -7.35
C ILE A 31 -10.33 4.57 -6.26
N ASN A 32 -10.67 5.85 -6.41
CA ASN A 32 -11.52 6.54 -5.43
C ASN A 32 -12.90 5.87 -5.30
N LYS A 33 -13.49 5.39 -6.41
CA LYS A 33 -14.76 4.65 -6.35
C LYS A 33 -14.62 3.26 -5.73
N ALA A 34 -13.50 2.59 -5.95
CA ALA A 34 -13.25 1.26 -5.40
C ALA A 34 -12.99 1.32 -3.89
N LEU A 35 -12.22 2.33 -3.43
CA LEU A 35 -11.88 2.51 -2.01
C LEU A 35 -12.98 3.23 -1.22
N GLU A 36 -13.72 4.13 -1.87
CA GLU A 36 -14.76 4.96 -1.24
C GLU A 36 -16.06 4.93 -2.06
N PRO A 37 -16.74 3.77 -2.16
CA PRO A 37 -17.92 3.61 -3.01
C PRO A 37 -19.09 4.50 -2.60
N ASP A 38 -19.25 4.74 -1.30
CA ASP A 38 -20.34 5.54 -0.72
C ASP A 38 -19.96 7.01 -0.47
N ARG A 39 -18.84 7.47 -1.05
CA ARG A 39 -18.33 8.84 -0.83
C ARG A 39 -19.32 9.88 -1.31
N GLN A 40 -19.61 10.86 -0.44
CA GLN A 40 -20.46 11.98 -0.80
C GLN A 40 -19.85 12.81 -1.93
N ALA A 41 -20.69 13.25 -2.87
CA ALA A 41 -20.25 14.16 -3.92
C ALA A 41 -19.59 15.40 -3.31
N TRP A 42 -18.47 15.82 -3.90
CA TRP A 42 -17.69 17.00 -3.49
C TRP A 42 -16.94 16.91 -2.17
N SER A 43 -16.96 15.76 -1.47
CA SER A 43 -16.07 15.56 -0.31
C SER A 43 -14.62 15.38 -0.75
N GLU A 44 -13.68 15.53 0.18
CA GLU A 44 -12.29 15.09 -0.04
C GLU A 44 -12.23 13.56 -0.02
N ALA A 45 -11.25 12.99 -0.73
CA ALA A 45 -10.96 11.56 -0.69
C ALA A 45 -10.12 11.23 0.56
N GLN A 46 -10.50 10.19 1.29
CA GLN A 46 -9.83 9.74 2.50
C GLN A 46 -8.54 8.96 2.21
N PHE A 47 -8.53 8.12 1.17
CA PHE A 47 -7.41 7.21 0.90
C PHE A 47 -6.35 7.78 -0.04
N VAL A 48 -6.73 8.60 -1.01
CA VAL A 48 -5.78 9.25 -1.93
C VAL A 48 -5.73 10.76 -1.65
N ARG A 49 -4.61 11.24 -1.12
CA ARG A 49 -4.37 12.65 -0.81
C ARG A 49 -3.67 13.35 -1.97
N ARG A 50 -4.10 14.58 -2.26
CA ARG A 50 -3.46 15.47 -3.23
C ARG A 50 -2.80 16.64 -2.52
N HIS A 51 -1.55 16.93 -2.89
CA HIS A 51 -0.82 18.10 -2.44
C HIS A 51 -0.23 18.84 -3.66
N GLY A 52 -0.93 19.89 -4.12
CA GLY A 52 -0.57 20.61 -5.35
C GLY A 52 -0.65 19.72 -6.59
N LEU A 53 0.51 19.41 -7.17
CA LEU A 53 0.68 18.51 -8.32
C LEU A 53 1.12 17.08 -7.92
N ALA A 54 1.26 16.81 -6.63
CA ALA A 54 1.68 15.52 -6.11
C ALA A 54 0.51 14.76 -5.48
N TYR A 55 0.60 13.43 -5.52
CA TYR A 55 -0.39 12.50 -4.97
C TYR A 55 0.27 11.48 -4.06
N GLY A 56 -0.50 10.93 -3.14
CA GLY A 56 -0.04 9.88 -2.24
C GLY A 56 -1.20 9.16 -1.58
N LEU A 57 -0.93 7.96 -1.07
CA LEU A 57 -1.88 7.25 -0.21
C LEU A 57 -1.81 7.82 1.20
N ASN A 58 -2.97 7.92 1.84
CA ASN A 58 -3.07 8.14 3.27
C ASN A 58 -2.77 6.83 4.00
N LEU A 59 -1.50 6.60 4.34
CA LEU A 59 -1.09 5.35 4.98
C LEU A 59 -1.77 5.12 6.35
N GLU A 60 -2.19 6.17 7.04
CA GLU A 60 -2.95 6.04 8.30
C GLU A 60 -4.34 5.43 8.09
N ALA A 61 -4.87 5.50 6.87
CA ALA A 61 -6.16 4.91 6.51
C ALA A 61 -6.03 3.55 5.82
N VAL A 62 -4.80 3.07 5.57
CA VAL A 62 -4.55 1.83 4.83
C VAL A 62 -3.96 0.78 5.75
N TRP A 63 -4.45 -0.44 5.65
CA TRP A 63 -3.82 -1.60 6.27
C TRP A 63 -2.95 -2.30 5.24
N LEU A 64 -1.67 -2.53 5.57
CA LEU A 64 -0.72 -3.24 4.73
C LEU A 64 -0.30 -4.54 5.42
N ASP A 65 -0.53 -5.66 4.77
CA ASP A 65 -0.10 -6.98 5.23
C ASP A 65 1.43 -7.04 5.42
N THR A 66 2.20 -6.40 4.54
CA THR A 66 3.66 -6.31 4.65
C THR A 66 4.12 -5.59 5.91
N GLU A 67 3.45 -4.52 6.31
CA GLU A 67 3.79 -3.78 7.54
C GLU A 67 3.51 -4.65 8.78
N VAL A 68 2.39 -5.37 8.78
CA VAL A 68 2.06 -6.30 9.88
C VAL A 68 3.01 -7.48 9.91
N PHE A 69 3.40 -8.01 8.75
CA PHE A 69 4.39 -9.08 8.64
C PHE A 69 5.73 -8.66 9.27
N ASP A 70 6.21 -7.47 8.94
CA ASP A 70 7.46 -6.92 9.48
C ASP A 70 7.36 -6.70 10.99
N LEU A 71 6.24 -6.16 11.47
CA LEU A 71 5.99 -5.94 12.90
C LEU A 71 5.99 -7.27 13.68
N LEU A 72 5.29 -8.28 13.17
CA LEU A 72 5.21 -9.60 13.80
C LEU A 72 6.58 -10.28 13.82
N SER A 73 7.32 -10.22 12.70
CA SER A 73 8.67 -10.76 12.61
C SER A 73 9.63 -10.08 13.59
N ALA A 74 9.59 -8.75 13.67
CA ALA A 74 10.38 -7.99 14.64
C ALA A 74 10.01 -8.34 16.08
N THR A 75 8.71 -8.43 16.39
CA THR A 75 8.20 -8.78 17.73
C THR A 75 8.63 -10.19 18.14
N GLY A 76 8.53 -11.17 17.24
CA GLY A 76 8.97 -12.54 17.50
C GLY A 76 10.47 -12.62 17.77
N ASN A 77 11.28 -11.88 17.00
CA ASN A 77 12.72 -11.77 17.25
C ASN A 77 13.03 -11.14 18.61
N GLN A 78 12.34 -10.06 18.97
CA GLN A 78 12.53 -9.41 20.28
C GLN A 78 12.17 -10.34 21.43
N ALA A 79 11.10 -11.13 21.32
CA ALA A 79 10.70 -12.11 22.32
C ALA A 79 11.78 -13.17 22.59
N LEU A 80 12.52 -13.58 21.55
CA LEU A 80 13.66 -14.51 21.69
C LEU A 80 14.90 -13.89 22.33
N LEU A 81 15.06 -12.56 22.27
CA LEU A 81 16.20 -11.84 22.85
C LEU A 81 16.01 -11.49 24.33
N GLN A 82 14.79 -11.66 24.87
CA GLN A 82 14.52 -11.42 26.29
C GLN A 82 15.23 -12.44 27.19
N THR A 83 15.37 -12.11 28.48
CA THR A 83 15.95 -12.99 29.50
C THR A 83 15.02 -13.08 30.71
N PRO A 84 14.31 -14.21 30.92
CA PRO A 84 14.26 -15.38 30.04
C PRO A 84 13.53 -15.09 28.72
N PRO A 85 13.80 -15.85 27.64
CA PRO A 85 13.14 -15.66 26.36
C PRO A 85 11.67 -16.11 26.43
N ASP A 86 10.77 -15.33 25.83
CA ASP A 86 9.36 -15.69 25.66
C ASP A 86 9.16 -16.42 24.33
N ARG A 87 9.38 -17.74 24.37
CA ARG A 87 9.27 -18.59 23.17
C ARG A 87 7.84 -18.73 22.68
N ASP A 88 6.87 -18.71 23.58
CA ASP A 88 5.46 -18.86 23.20
C ASP A 88 4.98 -17.65 22.43
N LEU A 89 5.37 -16.44 22.86
CA LEU A 89 5.11 -15.22 22.09
C LEU A 89 5.82 -15.25 20.74
N ALA A 90 7.09 -15.66 20.69
CA ALA A 90 7.84 -15.73 19.45
C ALA A 90 7.16 -16.63 18.40
N VAL A 91 6.75 -17.84 18.81
CA VAL A 91 6.03 -18.80 17.95
C VAL A 91 4.73 -18.19 17.43
N ARG A 92 3.89 -17.64 18.31
CA ARG A 92 2.61 -17.02 17.88
C ARG A 92 2.83 -15.88 16.88
N CYS A 93 3.85 -15.05 17.09
CA CYS A 93 4.17 -13.96 16.18
C CYS A 93 4.59 -14.47 14.80
N PHE A 94 5.48 -15.46 14.74
CA PHE A 94 5.93 -16.02 13.45
C PHE A 94 4.84 -16.80 12.72
N GLU A 95 4.00 -17.56 13.43
CA GLU A 95 2.83 -18.23 12.84
C GLU A 95 1.85 -17.22 12.24
N ALA A 96 1.57 -16.13 12.95
CA ALA A 96 0.73 -15.05 12.44
C ALA A 96 1.36 -14.35 11.23
N ALA A 97 2.67 -14.13 11.22
CA ALA A 97 3.38 -13.53 10.08
C ALA A 97 3.29 -14.44 8.84
N ILE A 98 3.54 -15.74 9.01
CA ILE A 98 3.38 -16.73 7.94
C ILE A 98 1.93 -16.75 7.42
N GLY A 99 0.94 -16.58 8.32
CA GLY A 99 -0.48 -16.50 7.94
C GLY A 99 -0.83 -15.35 7.00
N LEU A 100 -0.02 -14.28 6.94
CA LEU A 100 -0.19 -13.16 6.01
C LEU A 100 0.40 -13.44 4.62
N TYR A 101 1.24 -14.46 4.48
CA TYR A 101 1.90 -14.77 3.22
C TYR A 101 0.98 -15.61 2.32
N HIS A 102 0.41 -14.96 1.30
CA HIS A 102 -0.56 -15.58 0.38
C HIS A 102 0.02 -15.97 -0.99
N GLY A 103 1.34 -15.94 -1.15
CA GLY A 103 2.04 -16.28 -2.40
C GLY A 103 3.11 -15.24 -2.76
N ASP A 104 3.51 -15.23 -4.03
CA ASP A 104 4.51 -14.27 -4.52
C ASP A 104 4.03 -12.83 -4.34
N PHE A 105 4.93 -11.93 -3.97
CA PHE A 105 4.61 -10.52 -3.78
C PHE A 105 4.25 -9.86 -5.12
N LEU A 106 3.07 -9.24 -5.20
CA LEU A 106 2.52 -8.61 -6.41
C LEU A 106 2.58 -9.54 -7.65
N PRO A 107 1.95 -10.72 -7.61
CA PRO A 107 2.12 -11.77 -8.61
C PRO A 107 1.54 -11.39 -9.98
N GLU A 108 0.72 -10.34 -10.04
CA GLU A 108 0.15 -9.76 -11.26
C GLU A 108 1.06 -8.70 -11.90
N ARG A 109 2.08 -8.20 -11.19
CA ARG A 109 3.11 -7.30 -11.72
C ARG A 109 4.37 -8.08 -12.13
N ARG A 110 4.21 -9.12 -12.96
CA ARG A 110 5.29 -10.07 -13.29
C ARG A 110 6.50 -9.49 -14.04
N TYR A 111 6.41 -8.26 -14.52
CA TYR A 111 7.49 -7.61 -15.27
C TYR A 111 7.53 -6.12 -14.91
N GLU A 112 8.48 -5.75 -14.07
CA GLU A 112 9.18 -4.45 -14.14
C GLU A 112 10.45 -4.63 -14.98
#